data_AF-A0A3A4W019-F1
#
_entry.id   AF-A0A3A4W019-F1
#
_cell.length_a   1.000
_cell.length_b   1.000
_cell.length_c   1.000
_cell.angle_alpha   90.00
_cell.angle_beta   90.00
_cell.angle_gamma   90.00
#
_symmetry.space_group_name_H-M   'P 1'
#
loop_
_entity.id
_entity.type
_entity.pdbx_description
1 polymer ?
#
loop_
_entity_poly.entity_id
_entity_poly.type
_entity_poly.pdbx_seq_one_letter_code
_entity_poly.pdbx_strand_id
1 'polypeptide(L)'
;MKIKTVFGLILVILLLAACKVMPKVAEMQNSEPQTGELQPEPTESVLSEDLILRDEFDDDINNHWGMKIVSGLEEQLIWSQSNGKFRLEIQPPNDTNYAFFRKDTSYKDVTVQAEVENYGQLDNAFSLMCRATEAGWYELRISSQGYYELLRFDQYLADEGKNAYTNFVESRIGSTLIKSGQEVNVFALSCEGNQLKVFINGEQVYKDKRPLTIEDNTYTEGSIGFGVLSYGKEVDVTFNYIETLKP
;
A
#
# COMPACT_ATOMS: atom_id res chain seq x y z
N MET A 1 -10.30 -51.94 -58.61
CA MET A 1 -9.92 -51.30 -59.89
C MET A 1 -8.77 -50.33 -59.60
N LYS A 2 -7.56 -50.67 -60.07
CA LYS A 2 -6.40 -49.86 -60.50
C LYS A 2 -6.33 -48.40 -60.00
N ILE A 3 -5.43 -48.00 -59.09
CA ILE A 3 -3.97 -47.72 -59.19
C ILE A 3 -3.56 -46.80 -60.37
N LYS A 4 -2.84 -45.71 -60.04
CA LYS A 4 -1.60 -45.13 -60.65
C LYS A 4 -1.73 -43.70 -61.17
N THR A 5 -0.89 -42.81 -60.62
CA THR A 5 0.18 -42.04 -61.32
C THR A 5 0.94 -41.21 -60.28
N VAL A 6 2.13 -41.62 -59.79
CA VAL A 6 3.49 -41.64 -60.39
C VAL A 6 4.27 -40.34 -60.11
N PHE A 7 5.26 -40.53 -59.25
CA PHE A 7 6.39 -39.66 -58.89
C PHE A 7 7.52 -39.77 -59.94
N GLY A 8 8.24 -38.66 -60.15
CA GLY A 8 9.57 -38.56 -60.79
C GLY A 8 10.05 -37.11 -60.58
N LEU A 9 11.31 -36.77 -60.30
CA LEU A 9 12.58 -37.31 -60.80
C LEU A 9 13.74 -36.89 -59.87
N ILE A 10 14.83 -37.66 -59.94
CA ILE A 10 16.12 -37.60 -59.25
C ILE A 10 17.02 -36.47 -59.78
N LEU A 11 17.89 -35.87 -58.94
CA LEU A 11 19.24 -35.38 -59.33
C LEU A 11 20.15 -35.20 -58.08
N VAL A 12 21.03 -36.16 -57.79
CA VAL A 12 22.50 -36.25 -58.06
C VAL A 12 23.38 -35.26 -57.28
N ILE A 13 24.31 -35.90 -56.54
CA ILE A 13 25.36 -35.40 -55.64
C ILE A 13 26.50 -34.70 -56.41
N LEU A 14 27.08 -33.65 -55.82
CA LEU A 14 28.44 -33.24 -56.13
C LEU A 14 29.21 -32.86 -54.86
N LEU A 15 30.30 -33.61 -54.64
CA LEU A 15 31.32 -33.46 -53.61
C LEU A 15 32.16 -32.20 -53.82
N LEU A 16 32.49 -31.50 -52.72
CA LEU A 16 33.67 -30.63 -52.67
C LEU A 16 34.46 -30.84 -51.38
N ALA A 17 35.62 -31.47 -51.58
CA ALA A 17 36.94 -31.26 -50.98
C ALA A 17 37.09 -30.96 -49.49
N ALA A 18 37.69 -31.92 -48.79
CA ALA A 18 38.36 -31.78 -47.50
C ALA A 18 39.70 -31.02 -47.64
N CYS A 19 40.02 -30.18 -46.65
CA CYS A 19 41.36 -30.12 -46.04
C CYS A 19 41.42 -29.11 -44.87
N LYS A 20 42.11 -29.53 -43.79
CA LYS A 20 42.80 -28.71 -42.77
C LYS A 20 41.85 -28.08 -41.71
N VAL A 21 42.05 -28.17 -40.40
CA VAL A 21 43.23 -28.35 -39.53
C VAL A 21 42.71 -28.96 -38.23
N MET A 22 43.34 -30.01 -37.69
CA MET A 22 43.12 -30.39 -36.28
C MET A 22 43.86 -29.41 -35.38
N PRO A 23 43.21 -28.73 -34.42
CA PRO A 23 43.91 -28.04 -33.36
C PRO A 23 44.45 -29.09 -32.38
N LYS A 24 45.76 -28.99 -32.19
CA LYS A 24 46.58 -29.57 -31.14
C LYS A 24 45.84 -29.52 -29.79
N VAL A 25 45.63 -30.67 -29.15
CA VAL A 25 45.28 -30.73 -27.72
C VAL A 25 46.50 -30.18 -26.97
N ALA A 26 46.39 -28.93 -26.54
CA ALA A 26 47.26 -28.38 -25.53
C ALA A 26 46.74 -28.85 -24.18
N GLU A 27 47.60 -29.48 -23.39
CA GLU A 27 47.39 -29.64 -21.95
C GLU A 27 47.18 -28.24 -21.36
N MET A 28 45.94 -27.91 -21.02
CA MET A 28 45.64 -26.77 -20.16
C MET A 28 45.49 -27.28 -18.75
N GLN A 29 46.41 -26.81 -17.92
CA GLN A 29 46.48 -27.00 -16.49
C GLN A 29 45.14 -26.69 -15.83
N ASN A 30 44.84 -27.53 -14.84
CA ASN A 30 43.79 -27.36 -13.85
C ASN A 30 43.79 -25.92 -13.32
N SER A 31 42.81 -25.12 -13.70
CA SER A 31 42.47 -23.86 -13.03
C SER A 31 41.04 -23.99 -12.55
N GLU A 32 40.94 -24.20 -11.24
CA GLU A 32 39.70 -24.16 -10.48
C GLU A 32 39.06 -22.77 -10.67
N PRO A 33 37.75 -22.67 -10.99
CA PRO A 33 37.09 -21.38 -10.96
C PRO A 33 37.06 -20.89 -9.51
N GLN A 34 37.78 -19.81 -9.23
CA GLN A 34 37.68 -19.12 -7.95
C GLN A 34 36.30 -18.50 -7.84
N THR A 35 35.41 -19.17 -7.12
CA THR A 35 34.16 -18.61 -6.63
C THR A 35 34.53 -17.51 -5.64
N GLY A 36 34.56 -16.26 -6.10
CA GLY A 36 34.64 -15.11 -5.21
C GLY A 36 33.43 -15.14 -4.29
N GLU A 37 33.69 -15.25 -2.99
CA GLU A 37 32.66 -15.16 -1.95
C GLU A 37 32.05 -13.76 -2.03
N LEU A 38 30.78 -13.67 -2.48
CA LEU A 38 30.03 -12.43 -2.45
C LEU A 38 29.81 -12.08 -0.98
N GLN A 39 30.62 -11.17 -0.46
CA GLN A 39 30.34 -10.54 0.82
C GLN A 39 29.00 -9.80 0.68
N PRO A 40 28.00 -10.07 1.53
CA PRO A 40 26.81 -9.24 1.55
C PRO A 40 27.27 -7.83 1.94
N GLU A 41 27.10 -6.86 1.04
CA GLU A 41 27.15 -5.46 1.46
C GLU A 41 26.07 -5.28 2.53
N PRO A 42 26.39 -4.65 3.67
CA PRO A 42 25.36 -4.24 4.61
C PRO A 42 24.41 -3.30 3.87
N THR A 43 23.19 -3.77 3.58
CA THR A 43 22.09 -2.89 3.20
C THR A 43 21.69 -2.13 4.45
N GLU A 44 22.50 -1.14 4.82
CA GLU A 44 22.11 -0.13 5.79
C GLU A 44 20.99 0.66 5.12
N SER A 45 19.77 0.54 5.66
CA SER A 45 18.63 1.26 5.11
C SER A 45 18.91 2.74 5.26
N VAL A 46 19.18 3.42 4.14
CA VAL A 46 19.30 4.88 4.14
C VAL A 46 17.91 5.42 4.42
N LEU A 47 17.70 5.84 5.67
CA LEU A 47 16.49 6.55 6.09
C LEU A 47 16.34 7.76 5.16
N SER A 48 15.19 7.88 4.49
CA SER A 48 14.94 8.99 3.56
C SER A 48 15.15 10.34 4.26
N GLU A 49 15.79 11.31 3.60
CA GLU A 49 15.94 12.68 4.12
C GLU A 49 14.59 13.38 4.36
N ASP A 50 13.52 12.83 3.79
CA ASP A 50 12.15 13.29 3.94
C ASP A 50 11.42 12.65 5.12
N LEU A 51 11.98 11.61 5.75
CA LEU A 51 11.34 10.98 6.90
C LEU A 51 11.41 11.89 8.12
N ILE A 52 10.24 12.21 8.67
CA ILE A 52 10.10 12.92 9.94
C ILE A 52 10.02 11.92 11.09
N LEU A 53 9.25 10.85 10.88
CA LEU A 53 8.93 9.86 11.89
C LEU A 53 8.50 8.56 11.22
N ARG A 54 8.95 7.43 11.77
CA ARG A 54 8.45 6.09 11.43
C ARG A 54 8.07 5.36 12.71
N ASP A 55 6.91 4.74 12.70
CA ASP A 55 6.40 3.91 13.78
C ASP A 55 6.23 2.49 13.25
N GLU A 56 7.05 1.57 13.77
CA GLU A 56 7.00 0.13 13.45
C GLU A 56 6.27 -0.65 14.55
N PHE A 57 5.61 0.02 15.49
CA PHE A 57 4.79 -0.61 16.52
C PHE A 57 5.52 -1.59 17.45
N ASP A 58 6.82 -1.38 17.67
CA ASP A 58 7.64 -2.17 18.61
C ASP A 58 7.31 -1.87 20.08
N ASP A 59 6.95 -0.63 20.38
CA ASP A 59 6.51 -0.18 21.70
C ASP A 59 4.98 -0.26 21.83
N ASP A 60 4.46 -0.27 23.07
CA ASP A 60 3.01 -0.21 23.33
C ASP A 60 2.37 0.96 22.57
N ILE A 61 1.40 0.64 21.70
CA ILE A 61 0.66 1.57 20.84
C ILE A 61 0.11 2.75 21.66
N ASN A 62 -0.29 2.52 22.91
CA ASN A 62 -0.92 3.51 23.77
C ASN A 62 0.05 4.60 24.23
N ASN A 63 1.37 4.41 24.10
CA ASN A 63 2.36 5.43 24.45
C ASN A 63 2.24 6.65 23.53
N HIS A 64 2.05 6.43 22.23
CA HIS A 64 2.04 7.51 21.23
C HIS A 64 0.67 7.74 20.59
N TRP A 65 -0.22 6.74 20.61
CA TRP A 65 -1.50 6.79 19.93
C TRP A 65 -2.67 6.72 20.90
N GLY A 66 -3.74 7.45 20.58
CA GLY A 66 -5.02 7.42 21.27
C GLY A 66 -6.10 6.87 20.35
N MET A 67 -6.81 5.84 20.81
CA MET A 67 -7.94 5.29 20.09
C MET A 67 -9.17 6.21 20.22
N LYS A 68 -9.87 6.40 19.10
CA LYS A 68 -11.19 7.02 19.01
C LYS A 68 -12.14 6.04 18.31
N ILE A 69 -13.25 5.76 18.97
CA ILE A 69 -14.37 5.01 18.39
C ILE A 69 -15.22 6.03 17.63
N VAL A 70 -15.15 6.00 16.30
CA VAL A 70 -15.98 6.88 15.45
C VAL A 70 -17.36 6.28 15.27
N SER A 71 -17.44 4.95 15.12
CA SER A 71 -18.69 4.17 15.18
C SER A 71 -18.40 2.73 15.59
N GLY A 72 -19.41 2.05 16.14
CA GLY A 72 -19.29 0.68 16.65
C GLY A 72 -19.17 0.63 18.18
N LEU A 73 -18.87 -0.56 18.70
CA LEU A 73 -18.70 -0.82 20.13
C LEU A 73 -17.26 -1.27 20.39
N GLU A 74 -16.62 -0.75 21.43
CA GLU A 74 -15.23 -1.06 21.76
C GLU A 74 -14.92 -2.56 21.79
N GLU A 75 -15.85 -3.37 22.32
CA GLU A 75 -15.73 -4.83 22.41
C GLU A 75 -15.65 -5.55 21.05
N GLN A 76 -16.01 -4.88 19.95
CA GLN A 76 -15.86 -5.43 18.60
C GLN A 76 -14.43 -5.31 18.09
N LEU A 77 -13.57 -4.47 18.69
CA LEU A 77 -12.18 -4.34 18.29
C LEU A 77 -11.27 -5.16 19.20
N ILE A 78 -10.52 -6.07 18.58
CA ILE A 78 -9.41 -6.79 19.20
C ILE A 78 -8.14 -6.32 18.48
N TRP A 79 -7.09 -5.99 19.23
CA TRP A 79 -5.81 -5.62 18.63
C TRP A 79 -4.65 -6.31 19.34
N SER A 80 -3.55 -6.48 18.61
CA SER A 80 -2.32 -7.05 19.14
C SER A 80 -1.09 -6.44 18.48
N GLN A 81 0.02 -6.42 19.22
CA GLN A 81 1.33 -6.01 18.73
C GLN A 81 2.31 -7.17 18.86
N SER A 82 2.96 -7.54 17.76
CA SER A 82 3.94 -8.62 17.74
C SER A 82 4.89 -8.47 16.56
N ASN A 83 6.19 -8.56 16.81
CA ASN A 83 7.26 -8.49 15.79
C ASN A 83 7.17 -7.24 14.89
N GLY A 84 7.01 -6.05 15.49
CA GLY A 84 6.96 -4.79 14.73
C GLY A 84 5.73 -4.67 13.81
N LYS A 85 4.58 -5.21 14.25
CA LYS A 85 3.33 -5.19 13.50
C LYS A 85 2.15 -4.91 14.42
N PHE A 86 1.21 -4.11 13.96
CA PHE A 86 -0.04 -3.82 14.65
C PHE A 86 -1.22 -4.46 13.93
N ARG A 87 -1.75 -5.55 14.50
CA ARG A 87 -2.88 -6.31 13.96
C ARG A 87 -4.18 -5.89 14.61
N LEU A 88 -5.20 -5.66 13.80
CA LEU A 88 -6.53 -5.22 14.16
C LEU A 88 -7.56 -6.21 13.63
N GLU A 89 -8.37 -6.75 14.53
CA GLU A 89 -9.45 -7.69 14.24
C GLU A 89 -10.78 -7.05 14.66
N ILE A 90 -11.73 -6.92 13.72
CA ILE A 90 -13.07 -6.39 13.99
C ILE A 90 -14.08 -7.51 13.90
N GLN A 91 -14.88 -7.67 14.95
CA GLN A 91 -15.95 -8.64 15.02
C GLN A 91 -17.27 -8.10 14.44
N PRO A 92 -18.02 -8.91 13.66
CA PRO A 92 -19.37 -8.57 13.19
C PRO A 92 -20.35 -8.42 14.37
N PRO A 93 -21.59 -7.92 14.16
CA PRO A 93 -22.26 -7.66 12.88
C PRO A 93 -22.40 -6.18 12.51
N ASN A 94 -21.89 -5.26 13.32
CA ASN A 94 -22.12 -3.82 13.11
C ASN A 94 -21.10 -3.22 12.15
N ASP A 95 -21.50 -2.15 11.47
CA ASP A 95 -20.56 -1.25 10.82
C ASP A 95 -19.74 -0.52 11.89
N THR A 96 -18.43 -0.50 11.73
CA THR A 96 -17.52 0.09 12.71
C THR A 96 -16.46 0.96 12.05
N ASN A 97 -15.97 1.93 12.80
CA ASN A 97 -14.85 2.78 12.41
C ASN A 97 -14.04 3.12 13.66
N TYR A 98 -12.81 2.61 13.69
CA TYR A 98 -11.84 2.87 14.75
C TYR A 98 -10.67 3.65 14.17
N ALA A 99 -10.33 4.75 14.83
CA ALA A 99 -9.21 5.60 14.46
C ALA A 99 -8.21 5.68 15.61
N PHE A 100 -6.94 5.77 15.27
CA PHE A 100 -5.83 5.97 16.19
C PHE A 100 -5.15 7.28 15.81
N PHE A 101 -5.15 8.24 16.73
CA PHE A 101 -4.54 9.56 16.50
C PHE A 101 -3.29 9.71 17.35
N ARG A 102 -2.26 10.32 16.77
CA ARG A 102 -1.02 10.56 17.48
C ARG A 102 -1.21 11.66 18.54
N LYS A 103 -0.67 11.46 19.74
CA LYS A 103 -0.92 12.33 20.92
C LYS A 103 0.01 13.53 21.02
N ASP A 104 1.19 13.44 20.43
CA ASP A 104 2.34 14.30 20.72
C ASP A 104 2.80 15.16 19.54
N THR A 105 2.04 15.17 18.43
CA THR A 105 2.43 15.86 17.20
C THR A 105 1.28 16.61 16.56
N SER A 106 1.61 17.69 15.85
CA SER A 106 0.70 18.45 15.01
C SER A 106 1.48 19.00 13.82
N TYR A 107 0.91 18.88 12.62
CA TYR A 107 1.55 19.26 11.36
C TYR A 107 0.63 20.17 10.56
N LYS A 108 1.24 21.15 9.89
CA LYS A 108 0.56 21.97 8.87
C LYS A 108 0.57 21.25 7.52
N ASP A 109 1.79 20.93 7.08
CA ASP A 109 2.06 20.25 5.83
C ASP A 109 2.79 18.94 6.08
N VAL A 110 2.25 17.83 5.56
CA VAL A 110 2.74 16.49 5.84
C VAL A 110 2.25 15.49 4.79
N THR A 111 3.04 14.45 4.54
CA THR A 111 2.57 13.21 3.90
C THR A 111 2.53 12.10 4.94
N VAL A 112 1.34 11.53 5.16
CA VAL A 112 1.16 10.36 6.03
C VAL A 112 1.14 9.13 5.14
N GLN A 113 1.93 8.12 5.45
CA GLN A 113 2.05 6.89 4.68
C GLN A 113 1.91 5.66 5.58
N ALA A 114 1.36 4.58 5.05
CA ALA A 114 1.26 3.30 5.74
C ALA A 114 1.52 2.13 4.79
N GLU A 115 2.09 1.06 5.32
CA GLU A 115 2.06 -0.25 4.70
C GLU A 115 1.08 -1.16 5.43
N VAL A 116 0.18 -1.77 4.67
CA VAL A 116 -0.92 -2.57 5.19
C VAL A 116 -1.08 -3.91 4.48
N GLU A 117 -1.57 -4.88 5.25
CA GLU A 117 -1.92 -6.22 4.81
C GLU A 117 -3.35 -6.56 5.25
N ASN A 118 -4.08 -7.30 4.41
CA ASN A 118 -5.39 -7.86 4.76
C ASN A 118 -5.27 -9.38 4.86
N TYR A 119 -5.75 -9.95 5.97
CA TYR A 119 -5.87 -11.39 6.16
C TYR A 119 -7.35 -11.84 6.23
N GLY A 120 -8.27 -10.88 6.34
CA GLY A 120 -9.71 -11.13 6.46
C GLY A 120 -10.51 -10.92 5.16
N GLN A 121 -11.78 -10.55 5.33
CA GLN A 121 -12.70 -10.27 4.23
C GLN A 121 -12.30 -9.00 3.47
N LEU A 122 -12.65 -8.93 2.18
CA LEU A 122 -12.27 -7.79 1.33
C LEU A 122 -13.11 -6.54 1.60
N ASP A 123 -14.30 -6.70 2.18
CA ASP A 123 -15.21 -5.59 2.51
C ASP A 123 -14.77 -4.90 3.80
N ASN A 124 -13.66 -4.18 3.66
CA ASN A 124 -12.98 -3.44 4.71
C ASN A 124 -12.57 -2.07 4.17
N ALA A 125 -12.07 -1.21 5.05
CA ALA A 125 -11.18 -0.14 4.63
C ALA A 125 -10.07 0.11 5.65
N PHE A 126 -8.90 0.46 5.13
CA PHE A 126 -7.79 1.05 5.86
C PHE A 126 -7.88 2.55 5.69
N SER A 127 -7.54 3.31 6.73
CA SER A 127 -7.54 4.77 6.64
C SER A 127 -6.25 5.41 7.13
N LEU A 128 -5.95 6.56 6.52
CA LEU A 128 -4.93 7.51 6.94
C LEU A 128 -5.60 8.87 7.12
N MET A 129 -5.20 9.59 8.16
CA MET A 129 -5.73 10.91 8.49
C MET A 129 -4.61 11.92 8.63
N CYS A 130 -4.90 13.15 8.20
CA CYS A 130 -4.06 14.31 8.46
C CYS A 130 -4.92 15.45 9.02
N ARG A 131 -4.27 16.42 9.67
CA ARG A 131 -4.90 17.62 10.24
C ARG A 131 -6.04 17.28 11.21
N ALA A 132 -5.85 16.21 11.96
CA ALA A 132 -6.82 15.73 12.92
C ALA A 132 -6.86 16.63 14.15
N THR A 133 -8.06 17.08 14.48
CA THR A 133 -8.39 17.89 15.65
C THR A 133 -9.70 17.39 16.26
N GLU A 134 -10.14 17.99 17.36
CA GLU A 134 -11.47 17.71 17.91
C GLU A 134 -12.60 18.11 16.95
N ALA A 135 -12.37 19.09 16.07
CA ALA A 135 -13.37 19.55 15.09
C ALA A 135 -13.56 18.57 13.92
N GLY A 136 -12.53 17.79 13.59
CA GLY A 136 -12.55 16.84 12.49
C GLY A 136 -11.18 16.60 11.86
N TRP A 137 -11.16 15.98 10.67
CA TRP A 137 -9.94 15.60 9.95
C TRP A 137 -10.20 15.38 8.45
N TYR A 138 -9.12 15.30 7.67
CA TYR A 138 -9.16 14.71 6.32
C TYR A 138 -8.77 13.23 6.40
N GLU A 139 -9.40 12.39 5.58
CA GLU A 139 -9.23 10.95 5.61
C GLU A 139 -9.13 10.36 4.21
N LEU A 140 -8.06 9.61 3.97
CA LEU A 140 -7.94 8.72 2.82
C LEU A 140 -8.32 7.33 3.26
N ARG A 141 -9.23 6.68 2.54
CA ARG A 141 -9.52 5.25 2.69
C ARG A 141 -9.08 4.48 1.47
N ILE A 142 -8.49 3.31 1.67
CA ILE A 142 -8.37 2.27 0.63
C ILE A 142 -9.03 0.99 1.11
N SER A 143 -9.55 0.19 0.19
CA SER A 143 -10.20 -1.09 0.49
C SER A 143 -9.53 -2.23 -0.23
N SER A 144 -9.49 -3.41 0.40
CA SER A 144 -9.06 -4.65 -0.25
C SER A 144 -9.93 -5.08 -1.45
N GLN A 145 -11.08 -4.42 -1.67
CA GLN A 145 -11.89 -4.54 -2.91
C GLN A 145 -11.35 -3.72 -4.10
N GLY A 146 -10.29 -2.92 -3.91
CA GLY A 146 -9.67 -2.16 -5.00
C GLY A 146 -10.28 -0.77 -5.24
N TYR A 147 -10.90 -0.17 -4.22
CA TYR A 147 -11.39 1.22 -4.29
C TYR A 147 -10.74 2.10 -3.23
N TYR A 148 -10.76 3.41 -3.48
CA TYR A 148 -10.39 4.42 -2.50
C TYR A 148 -11.49 5.49 -2.33
N GLU A 149 -11.42 6.21 -1.23
CA GLU A 149 -12.23 7.40 -0.94
C GLU A 149 -11.34 8.48 -0.35
N LEU A 150 -11.62 9.75 -0.69
CA LEU A 150 -10.99 10.90 -0.07
C LEU A 150 -12.08 11.73 0.59
N LEU A 151 -11.97 11.91 1.89
CA LEU A 151 -13.06 12.31 2.77
C LEU A 151 -12.64 13.45 3.69
N ARG A 152 -13.64 14.19 4.16
CA ARG A 152 -13.54 15.05 5.33
C ARG A 152 -14.54 14.58 6.36
N PHE A 153 -14.09 14.43 7.61
CA PHE A 153 -14.96 14.20 8.75
C PHE A 153 -15.17 15.52 9.50
N ASP A 154 -16.42 15.84 9.80
CA ASP A 154 -16.82 17.04 10.53
C ASP A 154 -17.55 16.65 11.83
N GLN A 155 -16.89 16.79 12.99
CA GLN A 155 -17.40 16.32 14.29
C GLN A 155 -18.75 16.92 14.65
N TYR A 156 -18.97 18.22 14.36
CA TYR A 156 -20.22 18.88 14.70
C TYR A 156 -21.44 18.25 14.01
N LEU A 157 -21.28 17.66 12.82
CA LEU A 157 -22.37 16.93 12.15
C LEU A 157 -22.66 15.61 12.85
N ALA A 158 -21.63 14.91 13.35
CA ALA A 158 -21.80 13.69 14.12
C ALA A 158 -22.55 13.97 15.43
N ASP A 159 -22.19 15.06 16.12
CA ASP A 159 -22.84 15.48 17.37
C ASP A 159 -24.33 15.80 17.17
N GLU A 160 -24.71 16.26 15.97
CA GLU A 160 -26.08 16.50 15.56
C GLU A 160 -26.81 15.25 15.03
N GLY A 161 -26.15 14.09 15.01
CA GLY A 161 -26.69 12.83 14.47
C GLY A 161 -26.86 12.83 12.94
N LYS A 162 -26.11 13.68 12.23
CA LYS A 162 -26.10 13.78 10.76
C LYS A 162 -24.94 12.98 10.17
N ASN A 163 -24.94 12.81 8.85
CA ASN A 163 -23.78 12.28 8.15
C ASN A 163 -22.61 13.27 8.29
N ALA A 164 -21.57 12.86 9.02
CA ALA A 164 -20.37 13.65 9.28
C ALA A 164 -19.30 13.56 8.19
N TYR A 165 -19.49 12.69 7.19
CA TYR A 165 -18.53 12.49 6.12
C TYR A 165 -18.95 13.21 4.84
N THR A 166 -18.07 14.09 4.37
CA THR A 166 -18.10 14.65 3.01
C THR A 166 -17.10 13.89 2.15
N ASN A 167 -17.56 13.30 1.03
CA ASN A 167 -16.68 12.61 0.07
C ASN A 167 -16.33 13.56 -1.08
N PHE A 168 -15.05 13.91 -1.23
CA PHE A 168 -14.56 14.85 -2.24
C PHE A 168 -14.59 14.32 -3.67
N VAL A 169 -14.67 13.00 -3.82
CA VAL A 169 -14.75 12.34 -5.12
C VAL A 169 -16.15 11.79 -5.42
N GLU A 170 -17.14 12.16 -4.60
CA GLU A 170 -18.58 11.87 -4.70
C GLU A 170 -18.99 10.39 -4.61
N SER A 171 -18.03 9.47 -4.59
CA SER A 171 -18.28 8.02 -4.52
C SER A 171 -17.02 7.24 -4.14
N ARG A 172 -17.13 5.91 -4.09
CA ARG A 172 -15.97 5.01 -4.06
C ARG A 172 -15.36 4.94 -5.46
N ILE A 173 -14.09 5.26 -5.60
CA ILE A 173 -13.39 5.26 -6.89
C ILE A 173 -12.54 4.00 -7.00
N GLY A 174 -12.80 3.17 -8.01
CA GLY A 174 -11.94 2.03 -8.32
C GLY A 174 -10.56 2.47 -8.78
N SER A 175 -9.51 1.81 -8.31
CA SER A 175 -8.12 2.08 -8.70
C SER A 175 -7.36 0.79 -8.97
N THR A 176 -6.76 0.70 -10.15
CA THR A 176 -5.87 -0.42 -10.51
C THR A 176 -4.55 -0.39 -9.77
N LEU A 177 -4.24 0.70 -9.06
CA LEU A 177 -3.05 0.81 -8.21
C LEU A 177 -3.21 0.01 -6.92
N ILE A 178 -4.44 -0.28 -6.48
CA ILE A 178 -4.69 -1.06 -5.28
C ILE A 178 -4.60 -2.54 -5.64
N LYS A 179 -3.67 -3.24 -5.00
CA LYS A 179 -3.58 -4.69 -5.08
C LYS A 179 -4.69 -5.29 -4.24
N SER A 180 -5.71 -5.81 -4.90
CA SER A 180 -6.89 -6.38 -4.24
C SER A 180 -6.55 -7.70 -3.53
N GLY A 181 -7.42 -8.16 -2.65
CA GLY A 181 -7.23 -9.44 -1.95
C GLY A 181 -6.44 -9.30 -0.65
N GLN A 182 -5.41 -10.14 -0.50
CA GLN A 182 -4.54 -10.23 0.68
C GLN A 182 -3.11 -9.73 0.36
N GLU A 183 -2.95 -8.93 -0.68
CA GLU A 183 -1.66 -8.37 -1.06
C GLU A 183 -1.29 -7.14 -0.21
N VAL A 184 0.02 -6.91 -0.08
CA VAL A 184 0.58 -5.75 0.63
C VAL A 184 0.36 -4.48 -0.20
N ASN A 185 -0.22 -3.45 0.42
CA ASN A 185 -0.36 -2.13 -0.18
C ASN A 185 0.36 -1.07 0.66
N VAL A 186 1.04 -0.15 -0.02
CA VAL A 186 1.51 1.10 0.58
C VAL A 186 0.60 2.21 0.08
N PHE A 187 0.11 3.08 0.95
CA PHE A 187 -0.74 4.21 0.54
C PHE A 187 -0.41 5.43 1.38
N ALA A 188 -0.62 6.60 0.79
CA ALA A 188 -0.28 7.86 1.43
C ALA A 188 -1.27 8.98 1.11
N LEU A 189 -1.46 9.84 2.11
CA LEU A 189 -2.22 11.08 2.04
C LEU A 189 -1.29 12.25 2.28
N SER A 190 -1.08 13.07 1.25
CA SER A 190 -0.34 14.33 1.35
C SER A 190 -1.30 15.49 1.56
N CYS A 191 -1.03 16.29 2.59
CA CYS A 191 -1.79 17.47 2.98
C CYS A 191 -0.83 18.64 3.01
N GLU A 192 -0.85 19.47 1.96
CA GLU A 192 0.13 20.54 1.72
C GLU A 192 -0.60 21.84 1.37
N GLY A 193 -0.47 22.88 2.19
CA GLY A 193 -1.20 24.13 2.04
C GLY A 193 -2.71 23.90 2.14
N ASN A 194 -3.43 24.04 1.03
CA ASN A 194 -4.86 23.69 0.95
C ASN A 194 -5.12 22.45 0.10
N GLN A 195 -4.06 21.75 -0.36
CA GLN A 195 -4.16 20.65 -1.30
C GLN A 195 -4.09 19.30 -0.59
N LEU A 196 -4.95 18.38 -1.02
CA LEU A 196 -4.93 16.97 -0.65
C LEU A 196 -4.58 16.15 -1.90
N LYS A 197 -3.55 15.32 -1.78
CA LYS A 197 -3.08 14.41 -2.85
C LYS A 197 -3.02 12.98 -2.30
N VAL A 198 -3.38 12.03 -3.13
CA VAL A 198 -3.49 10.61 -2.77
C VAL A 198 -2.51 9.80 -3.59
N PHE A 199 -1.75 8.95 -2.90
CA PHE A 199 -0.78 8.05 -3.50
C PHE A 199 -1.08 6.61 -3.07
N ILE A 200 -0.97 5.68 -4.02
CA ILE A 200 -1.17 4.25 -3.78
C ILE A 200 -0.06 3.52 -4.51
N ASN A 201 0.67 2.69 -3.78
CA ASN A 201 1.83 1.92 -4.23
C ASN A 201 2.86 2.78 -5.00
N GLY A 202 3.12 3.98 -4.48
CA GLY A 202 4.10 4.94 -5.04
C GLY A 202 3.57 5.81 -6.18
N GLU A 203 2.35 5.61 -6.65
CA GLU A 203 1.75 6.38 -7.76
C GLU A 203 0.61 7.28 -7.29
N GLN A 204 0.59 8.53 -7.76
CA GLN A 204 -0.54 9.43 -7.50
C GLN A 204 -1.78 8.95 -8.25
N VAL A 205 -2.94 8.92 -7.58
CA VAL A 205 -4.20 8.52 -8.24
C VAL A 205 -4.66 9.58 -9.24
N TYR A 206 -5.36 9.12 -10.29
CA TYR A 206 -5.89 9.98 -11.34
C TYR A 206 -7.43 10.02 -11.30
N LYS A 207 -8.00 11.18 -11.59
CA LYS A 207 -9.43 11.36 -11.90
C LYS A 207 -9.54 12.17 -13.18
N ASP A 208 -10.40 11.74 -14.09
CA ASP A 208 -10.63 12.41 -15.39
C ASP A 208 -9.33 12.67 -16.18
N LYS A 209 -8.41 11.69 -16.17
CA LYS A 209 -7.09 11.71 -16.84
C LYS A 209 -6.13 12.79 -16.31
N ARG A 210 -6.31 13.26 -15.07
CA ARG A 210 -5.40 14.18 -14.40
C ARG A 210 -5.05 13.66 -13.01
N PRO A 211 -3.84 13.98 -12.48
CA PRO A 211 -3.53 13.68 -11.08
C PRO A 211 -4.58 14.31 -10.16
N LEU A 212 -5.14 13.51 -9.25
CA LEU A 212 -6.15 13.98 -8.32
C LEU A 212 -5.49 14.94 -7.33
N THR A 213 -6.00 16.17 -7.28
CA THR A 213 -5.69 17.17 -6.26
C THR A 213 -6.99 17.82 -5.83
N ILE A 214 -7.30 17.74 -4.55
CA ILE A 214 -8.48 18.38 -3.95
C ILE A 214 -8.02 19.61 -3.18
N GLU A 215 -8.75 20.72 -3.31
CA GLU A 215 -8.50 21.93 -2.53
C GLU A 215 -9.55 22.08 -1.42
N ASP A 216 -9.14 22.10 -0.15
CA ASP A 216 -10.00 22.36 1.01
C ASP A 216 -9.20 23.07 2.12
N ASN A 217 -9.83 24.06 2.76
CA ASN A 217 -9.23 24.91 3.80
C ASN A 217 -9.92 24.78 5.17
N THR A 218 -10.77 23.77 5.36
CA THR A 218 -11.53 23.54 6.59
C THR A 218 -10.59 23.22 7.75
N TYR A 219 -9.62 22.34 7.51
CA TYR A 219 -8.56 22.03 8.46
C TYR A 219 -7.21 22.43 7.87
N THR A 220 -6.41 23.17 8.64
CA THR A 220 -5.11 23.73 8.20
C THR A 220 -3.92 23.13 8.94
N GLU A 221 -4.14 22.57 10.12
CA GLU A 221 -3.13 21.86 10.92
C GLU A 221 -3.81 20.86 11.85
N GLY A 222 -3.02 19.92 12.36
CA GLY A 222 -3.49 18.96 13.35
C GLY A 222 -2.63 17.71 13.37
N SER A 223 -3.02 16.74 14.18
CA SER A 223 -2.30 15.46 14.30
C SER A 223 -2.50 14.59 13.06
N ILE A 224 -1.76 13.50 13.01
CA ILE A 224 -1.96 12.41 12.04
C ILE A 224 -2.72 11.26 12.69
N GLY A 225 -3.33 10.44 11.85
CA GLY A 225 -4.02 9.24 12.30
C GLY A 225 -3.99 8.12 11.29
N PHE A 226 -4.38 6.96 11.75
CA PHE A 226 -4.71 5.82 10.90
C PHE A 226 -5.93 5.10 11.48
N GLY A 227 -6.55 4.22 10.71
CA GLY A 227 -7.73 3.51 11.19
C GLY A 227 -8.16 2.34 10.33
N VAL A 228 -9.21 1.69 10.80
CA VAL A 228 -9.81 0.52 10.16
C VAL A 228 -11.33 0.61 10.24
N LEU A 229 -11.99 0.20 9.15
CA LEU A 229 -13.43 0.17 9.03
C LEU A 229 -13.92 -1.22 8.64
N SER A 230 -15.07 -1.59 9.20
CA SER A 230 -15.85 -2.77 8.81
C SER A 230 -17.26 -2.36 8.39
N TYR A 231 -17.82 -3.06 7.40
CA TYR A 231 -19.20 -2.93 6.94
C TYR A 231 -20.04 -4.14 7.39
N GLY A 232 -20.03 -4.43 8.69
CA GLY A 232 -20.76 -5.54 9.30
C GLY A 232 -20.15 -6.92 9.04
N LYS A 233 -18.89 -6.96 8.62
CA LYS A 233 -18.11 -8.18 8.34
C LYS A 233 -16.94 -8.30 9.30
N GLU A 234 -16.40 -9.51 9.38
CA GLU A 234 -15.12 -9.70 10.05
C GLU A 234 -14.01 -9.03 9.25
N VAL A 235 -13.18 -8.25 9.92
CA VAL A 235 -11.97 -7.63 9.37
C VAL A 235 -10.78 -8.16 10.14
N ASP A 236 -9.71 -8.50 9.44
CA ASP A 236 -8.43 -8.89 10.02
C ASP A 236 -7.35 -8.25 9.16
N VAL A 237 -6.72 -7.20 9.71
CA VAL A 237 -5.77 -6.37 8.99
C VAL A 237 -4.57 -6.06 9.85
N THR A 238 -3.45 -5.77 9.19
CA THR A 238 -2.21 -5.40 9.86
C THR A 238 -1.65 -4.12 9.26
N PHE A 239 -1.24 -3.20 10.12
CA PHE A 239 -0.33 -2.12 9.78
C PHE A 239 1.08 -2.56 10.12
N ASN A 240 1.97 -2.60 9.12
CA ASN A 240 3.37 -2.95 9.31
C ASN A 240 4.17 -1.73 9.79
N TYR A 241 3.87 -0.55 9.24
CA TYR A 241 4.42 0.70 9.73
C TYR A 241 3.51 1.88 9.37
N ILE A 242 3.70 2.99 10.10
CA ILE A 242 3.20 4.32 9.74
C ILE A 242 4.39 5.26 9.62
N GLU A 243 4.40 6.05 8.56
CA GLU A 243 5.40 7.09 8.33
C GLU A 243 4.75 8.46 8.25
N THR A 244 5.49 9.43 8.77
CA THR A 244 5.29 10.85 8.55
C THR A 244 6.46 11.35 7.73
N LEU A 245 6.17 11.88 6.56
CA LEU A 245 7.13 12.40 5.60
C LEU A 245 6.94 13.89 5.41
N LYS A 246 7.99 14.59 4.99
CA LYS A 246 7.84 15.91 4.39
C LYS A 246 6.87 15.81 3.18
N PRO A 247 6.03 16.83 2.97
CA PRO A 247 5.07 16.86 1.87
C PRO A 247 5.76 16.80 0.49
#